data_AF-A0A653W351-F1
#
_entry.id   AF-A0A653W351-F1
#
_cell.length_a   1.000
_cell.length_b   1.000
_cell.length_c   1.000
_cell.angle_alpha   90.00
_cell.angle_beta   90.00
_cell.angle_gamma   90.00
#
_symmetry.space_group_name_H-M   'P 1'
#
loop_
_entity.id
_entity.type
_entity.pdbx_description
1 polymer ?
#
loop_
_entity_poly.entity_id
_entity_poly.type
_entity_poly.pdbx_seq_one_letter_code
_entity_poly.pdbx_strand_id
1 'polypeptide(L)'
;MNLFEDYIPLFSDGWKEKYQGILAEEHLKNLSLNIQKIKDKTLDLDLPFFNDEIKIDRDDSFNLFTHILHSENSDTVKVKQLEEIPFEHWLNILGQRLTSASLRDENAIPPLKSLLIEACEKSFNQEITIAQRAWEKHVGRMEDQFWGEVKGNNQQKRQIVMEKINFILDHKTWWNVFFHYKHELVFEVREKNGHGIRWSHGGKNLIGFLEGFINE
;
A
#
# COMPACT_ATOMS: atom_id res chain seq x y z
N MET A 1 -10.87 -16.80 1.78
CA MET A 1 -10.64 -17.33 3.14
C MET A 1 -9.37 -16.69 3.66
N ASN A 2 -9.39 -16.13 4.86
CA ASN A 2 -8.21 -15.52 5.48
C ASN A 2 -7.37 -16.66 6.09
N LEU A 3 -6.13 -16.83 5.61
CA LEU A 3 -5.23 -17.90 6.08
C LEU A 3 -4.80 -17.71 7.54
N PHE A 4 -4.95 -16.51 8.08
CA PHE A 4 -4.43 -16.15 9.39
C PHE A 4 -5.49 -16.12 10.50
N GLU A 5 -6.77 -16.21 10.16
CA GLU A 5 -7.89 -15.96 11.09
C GLU A 5 -7.83 -16.85 12.34
N ASP A 6 -7.55 -18.14 12.17
CA ASP A 6 -7.44 -19.11 13.26
C ASP A 6 -6.17 -18.94 14.10
N TYR A 7 -5.15 -18.26 13.55
CA TYR A 7 -3.87 -18.01 14.23
C TYR A 7 -3.90 -16.74 15.09
N ILE A 8 -4.72 -15.74 14.75
CA ILE A 8 -4.76 -14.43 15.44
C ILE A 8 -4.91 -14.58 16.96
N PRO A 9 -5.84 -15.38 17.51
CA PRO A 9 -6.01 -15.48 18.96
C PRO A 9 -4.75 -16.01 19.66
N LEU A 10 -3.95 -16.82 18.96
CA LEU A 10 -2.79 -17.54 19.49
C LEU A 10 -1.51 -16.70 19.55
N PHE A 11 -1.43 -15.57 18.82
CA PHE A 11 -0.30 -14.65 18.93
C PHE A 11 -0.18 -14.12 20.37
N SER A 12 1.05 -13.89 20.81
CA SER A 12 1.35 -13.26 22.09
C SER A 12 0.84 -11.82 22.13
N ASP A 13 0.44 -11.36 23.32
CA ASP A 13 -0.11 -10.01 23.47
C ASP A 13 0.91 -8.92 23.11
N GLY A 14 2.19 -9.12 23.43
CA GLY A 14 3.25 -8.19 23.07
C GLY A 14 3.48 -8.08 21.56
N TRP A 15 3.36 -9.21 20.83
CA TRP A 15 3.43 -9.20 19.37
C TRP A 15 2.21 -8.49 18.76
N LYS A 16 1.01 -8.79 19.26
CA LYS A 16 -0.23 -8.14 18.82
C LYS A 16 -0.21 -6.64 19.06
N GLU A 17 0.24 -6.18 20.22
CA GLU A 17 0.32 -4.75 20.56
C GLU A 17 1.28 -4.01 19.62
N LYS A 18 2.48 -4.58 19.43
CA LYS A 18 3.52 -3.99 18.57
C LYS A 18 3.10 -3.93 17.11
N TYR A 19 2.51 -5.01 16.59
CA TYR A 19 2.21 -5.17 15.16
C TYR A 19 0.73 -5.03 14.84
N GLN A 20 -0.08 -4.46 15.73
CA GLN A 20 -1.55 -4.38 15.60
C GLN A 20 -2.04 -3.92 14.22
N GLY A 21 -1.28 -3.02 13.56
CA GLY A 21 -1.59 -2.55 12.22
C GLY A 21 -1.77 -3.71 11.23
N ILE A 22 -0.86 -4.69 11.21
CA ILE A 22 -0.89 -5.80 10.25
C ILE A 22 -2.08 -6.73 10.46
N LEU A 23 -2.65 -6.73 11.67
CA LEU A 23 -3.80 -7.56 12.06
C LEU A 23 -5.14 -6.97 11.62
N ALA A 24 -5.15 -5.82 10.96
CA ALA A 24 -6.37 -5.30 10.34
C ALA A 24 -6.88 -6.26 9.26
N GLU A 25 -8.20 -6.44 9.20
CA GLU A 25 -8.86 -7.37 8.27
C GLU A 25 -8.43 -7.17 6.79
N GLU A 26 -8.25 -5.91 6.36
CA GLU A 26 -7.77 -5.56 5.03
C GLU A 26 -6.39 -6.16 4.74
N HIS A 27 -5.44 -6.00 5.66
CA HIS A 27 -4.08 -6.47 5.47
C HIS A 27 -3.99 -7.98 5.55
N LEU A 28 -4.70 -8.63 6.47
CA LEU A 28 -4.76 -10.08 6.57
C LEU A 28 -5.33 -10.75 5.30
N LYS A 29 -6.39 -10.14 4.73
CA LYS A 29 -6.92 -10.57 3.43
C LYS A 29 -5.88 -10.41 2.32
N ASN A 30 -5.16 -9.29 2.28
CA ASN A 30 -4.13 -9.05 1.27
C ASN A 30 -2.93 -10.01 1.42
N LEU A 31 -2.47 -10.29 2.64
CA LEU A 31 -1.43 -11.28 2.91
C LEU A 31 -1.84 -12.66 2.36
N SER A 32 -3.06 -13.10 2.71
CA SER A 32 -3.61 -14.38 2.25
C SER A 32 -3.70 -14.46 0.72
N LEU A 33 -4.17 -13.36 0.10
CA LEU A 33 -4.32 -13.26 -1.34
C LEU A 33 -2.97 -13.27 -2.06
N ASN A 34 -1.95 -12.58 -1.53
CA ASN A 34 -0.61 -12.53 -2.12
C ASN A 34 0.10 -13.89 -2.02
N ILE A 35 -0.02 -14.58 -0.87
CA ILE A 35 0.49 -15.96 -0.71
C ILE A 35 -0.15 -16.88 -1.76
N GLN A 36 -1.47 -16.79 -1.94
CA GLN A 36 -2.16 -17.58 -2.96
C GLN A 36 -1.71 -17.22 -4.39
N LYS A 37 -1.60 -15.93 -4.72
CA LYS A 37 -1.17 -15.48 -6.05
C LYS A 37 0.23 -15.98 -6.42
N ILE A 38 1.17 -16.02 -5.48
CA ILE A 38 2.49 -16.58 -5.75
C ILE A 38 2.46 -18.07 -5.97
N LYS A 39 1.68 -18.80 -5.16
CA LYS A 39 1.47 -20.24 -5.36
C LYS A 39 0.92 -20.53 -6.76
N ASP A 40 0.01 -19.68 -7.22
CA ASP A 40 -0.61 -19.79 -8.55
C ASP A 40 0.27 -19.20 -9.68
N LYS A 41 1.43 -18.61 -9.36
CA LYS A 41 2.32 -17.89 -10.30
C LYS A 41 1.62 -16.77 -11.07
N THR A 42 0.72 -16.05 -10.40
CA THR A 42 -0.08 -14.95 -10.97
C THR A 42 0.23 -13.58 -10.38
N LEU A 43 1.20 -13.50 -9.46
CA LEU A 43 1.60 -12.23 -8.88
C LEU A 43 2.50 -11.46 -9.86
N ASP A 44 1.98 -10.38 -10.43
CA ASP A 44 2.75 -9.43 -11.22
C ASP A 44 3.55 -8.50 -10.28
N LEU A 45 4.87 -8.60 -10.32
CA LEU A 45 5.80 -7.90 -9.43
C LEU A 45 6.68 -6.89 -10.17
N ASP A 46 6.64 -6.87 -11.50
CA ASP A 46 7.62 -6.16 -12.32
C ASP A 46 7.21 -4.73 -12.65
N LEU A 47 5.95 -4.37 -12.39
CA LEU A 47 5.39 -3.06 -12.73
C LEU A 47 4.80 -2.31 -11.54
N PRO A 48 4.83 -0.96 -11.54
CA PRO A 48 5.63 -0.13 -12.44
C PRO A 48 7.12 -0.33 -12.22
N PHE A 49 7.96 -0.18 -13.24
CA PHE A 49 9.41 -0.17 -13.07
C PHE A 49 9.90 1.26 -12.81
N PHE A 50 10.87 1.45 -11.91
CA PHE A 50 11.62 2.69 -11.73
C PHE A 50 13.05 2.41 -11.25
N ASN A 51 14.02 3.20 -11.73
CA ASN A 51 15.46 2.90 -11.60
C ASN A 51 15.98 2.85 -10.16
N ASP A 52 15.39 3.64 -9.26
CA ASP A 52 15.79 3.69 -7.84
C ASP A 52 15.20 2.53 -7.00
N GLU A 53 14.47 1.60 -7.62
CA GLU A 53 13.91 0.48 -6.91
C GLU A 53 14.98 -0.52 -6.48
N ILE A 54 14.97 -0.87 -5.20
CA ILE A 54 15.76 -1.97 -4.68
C ILE A 54 14.96 -3.27 -4.87
N LYS A 55 15.46 -4.14 -5.75
CA LYS A 55 14.93 -5.50 -5.92
C LYS A 55 15.27 -6.33 -4.69
N ILE A 56 14.25 -6.95 -4.10
CA ILE A 56 14.38 -7.88 -2.98
C ILE A 56 14.06 -9.29 -3.41
N ASP A 57 14.66 -10.26 -2.74
CA ASP A 57 14.26 -11.66 -2.84
C ASP A 57 12.94 -11.86 -2.10
N ARG A 58 11.83 -11.71 -2.85
CA ARG A 58 10.49 -11.98 -2.30
C ARG A 58 10.28 -13.47 -2.09
N ASP A 59 10.87 -14.32 -2.95
CA ASP A 59 10.66 -15.76 -2.89
C ASP A 59 11.10 -16.33 -1.54
N ASP A 60 12.19 -15.83 -0.97
CA ASP A 60 12.61 -16.16 0.40
C ASP A 60 11.50 -15.86 1.44
N SER A 61 10.94 -14.64 1.44
CA SER A 61 9.81 -14.29 2.31
C SER A 61 8.63 -15.25 2.14
N PHE A 62 8.21 -15.52 0.90
CA PHE A 62 7.05 -16.38 0.66
C PHE A 62 7.31 -17.83 1.06
N ASN A 63 8.54 -18.32 0.86
CA ASN A 63 8.95 -19.66 1.26
C ASN A 63 8.93 -19.84 2.77
N LEU A 64 9.37 -18.85 3.55
CA LEU A 64 9.29 -18.88 5.02
C LEU A 64 7.85 -19.10 5.50
N PHE A 65 6.91 -18.29 5.02
CA PHE A 65 5.51 -18.38 5.43
C PHE A 65 4.86 -19.67 4.94
N THR A 66 5.11 -20.04 3.70
CA THR A 66 4.54 -21.25 3.08
C THR A 66 5.03 -22.50 3.82
N HIS A 67 6.32 -22.55 4.19
CA HIS A 67 6.87 -23.65 4.97
C HIS A 67 6.19 -23.78 6.35
N ILE A 68 6.01 -22.66 7.06
CA ILE A 68 5.38 -22.67 8.38
C ILE A 68 3.89 -23.05 8.28
N LEU A 69 3.14 -22.39 7.40
CA LEU A 69 1.69 -22.61 7.25
C LEU A 69 1.36 -24.04 6.80
N HIS A 70 2.17 -24.64 5.94
CA HIS A 70 1.99 -26.01 5.44
C HIS A 70 2.70 -27.10 6.25
N SER A 71 3.41 -26.74 7.33
CA SER A 71 3.99 -27.76 8.22
C SER A 71 2.90 -28.56 8.94
N GLU A 72 3.23 -29.79 9.33
CA GLU A 72 2.39 -30.67 10.18
C GLU A 72 2.43 -30.28 11.67
N ASN A 73 3.03 -29.13 11.99
CA ASN A 73 3.13 -28.62 13.35
C ASN A 73 1.76 -28.16 13.88
N SER A 74 1.60 -28.17 15.21
CA SER A 74 0.40 -27.58 15.84
C SER A 74 0.32 -26.08 15.59
N ASP A 75 -0.89 -25.52 15.60
CA ASP A 75 -1.12 -24.09 15.37
C ASP A 75 -0.33 -23.20 16.34
N THR A 76 -0.19 -23.65 17.60
CA THR A 76 0.63 -22.97 18.62
C THR A 76 2.12 -22.94 18.28
N VAL A 77 2.65 -23.98 17.62
CA VAL A 77 4.05 -24.00 17.16
C VAL A 77 4.20 -23.12 15.92
N LYS A 78 3.26 -23.21 14.97
CA LYS A 78 3.24 -22.35 13.79
C LYS A 78 3.24 -20.87 14.15
N VAL A 79 2.40 -20.47 15.10
CA VAL A 79 2.30 -19.08 15.56
C VAL A 79 3.61 -18.59 16.16
N LYS A 80 4.27 -19.38 17.00
CA LYS A 80 5.61 -19.02 17.53
C LYS A 80 6.62 -18.82 16.41
N GLN A 81 6.61 -19.70 15.41
CA GLN A 81 7.48 -19.55 14.23
C GLN A 81 7.15 -18.29 13.42
N LEU A 82 5.85 -17.97 13.26
CA LEU A 82 5.39 -16.74 12.60
C LEU A 82 5.84 -15.47 13.37
N GLU A 83 5.85 -15.51 14.70
CA GLU A 83 6.32 -14.40 15.54
C GLU A 83 7.82 -14.15 15.43
N GLU A 84 8.60 -15.22 15.19
CA GLU A 84 10.06 -15.18 15.02
C GLU A 84 10.48 -14.64 13.65
N ILE A 85 9.57 -14.60 12.66
CA ILE A 85 9.86 -14.04 11.33
C ILE A 85 10.20 -12.54 11.47
N PRO A 86 11.36 -12.09 10.94
CA PRO A 86 11.67 -10.67 10.88
C PRO A 86 10.55 -9.88 10.17
N PHE A 87 10.13 -8.76 10.77
CA PHE A 87 8.92 -8.05 10.34
C PHE A 87 8.96 -7.59 8.87
N GLU A 88 10.16 -7.37 8.33
CA GLU A 88 10.32 -7.05 6.93
C GLU A 88 9.77 -8.11 5.96
N HIS A 89 9.77 -9.39 6.32
CA HIS A 89 9.16 -10.42 5.46
C HIS A 89 7.63 -10.33 5.48
N TRP A 90 7.01 -9.87 6.57
CA TRP A 90 5.58 -9.57 6.59
C TRP A 90 5.23 -8.45 5.60
N LEU A 91 6.05 -7.39 5.56
CA LEU A 91 5.89 -6.28 4.62
C LEU A 91 6.12 -6.72 3.17
N ASN A 92 7.12 -7.58 2.93
CA ASN A 92 7.38 -8.15 1.61
C ASN A 92 6.17 -8.92 1.07
N ILE A 93 5.55 -9.78 1.90
CA ILE A 93 4.34 -10.54 1.52
C ILE A 93 3.14 -9.62 1.35
N LEU A 94 3.03 -8.57 2.16
CA LEU A 94 1.98 -7.56 1.98
C LEU A 94 2.14 -6.78 0.66
N GLY A 95 3.32 -6.84 0.04
CA GLY A 95 3.61 -6.29 -1.28
C GLY A 95 4.41 -4.99 -1.25
N GLN A 96 5.12 -4.70 -0.15
CA GLN A 96 5.99 -3.53 -0.10
C GLN A 96 7.03 -3.60 -1.21
N ARG A 97 7.27 -2.46 -1.85
CA ARG A 97 8.39 -2.27 -2.77
C ARG A 97 9.34 -1.23 -2.17
N LEU A 98 10.63 -1.31 -2.49
CA LEU A 98 11.65 -0.60 -1.73
C LEU A 98 12.42 0.45 -2.54
N THR A 99 12.86 1.47 -1.82
CA THR A 99 13.90 2.41 -2.22
C THR A 99 14.93 2.51 -1.10
N SER A 100 16.04 3.20 -1.32
CA SER A 100 17.10 3.39 -0.32
C SER A 100 16.62 4.06 0.98
N ALA A 101 15.49 4.76 0.94
CA ALA A 101 14.91 5.47 2.08
C ALA A 101 13.70 4.77 2.71
N SER A 102 13.42 3.51 2.33
CA SER A 102 12.28 2.73 2.84
C SER A 102 12.39 2.40 4.33
N LEU A 103 11.27 2.48 5.03
CA LEU A 103 11.11 1.83 6.34
C LEU A 103 10.82 0.34 6.17
N ARG A 104 11.28 -0.46 7.15
CA ARG A 104 11.24 -1.93 7.14
C ARG A 104 10.71 -2.53 8.46
N ASP A 105 10.19 -1.69 9.33
CA ASP A 105 9.66 -2.05 10.65
C ASP A 105 8.13 -1.85 10.71
N GLU A 106 7.52 -1.98 11.89
CA GLU A 106 6.08 -1.79 12.12
C GLU A 106 5.55 -0.42 11.64
N ASN A 107 6.40 0.61 11.55
CA ASN A 107 6.00 1.92 11.07
C ASN A 107 5.86 1.95 9.54
N ALA A 108 6.21 0.87 8.82
CA ALA A 108 5.97 0.74 7.39
C ALA A 108 4.62 0.08 7.06
N ILE A 109 3.84 -0.34 8.06
CA ILE A 109 2.50 -0.91 7.82
C ILE A 109 1.65 0.14 7.08
N PRO A 110 1.07 -0.20 5.92
CA PRO A 110 0.33 0.74 5.10
C PRO A 110 -0.97 1.17 5.80
N PRO A 111 -1.42 2.43 5.65
CA PRO A 111 -2.72 2.85 6.15
C PRO A 111 -3.87 2.12 5.44
N LEU A 112 -5.00 1.96 6.15
CA LEU A 112 -6.22 1.36 5.58
C LEU A 112 -6.77 2.19 4.41
N LYS A 113 -7.36 1.52 3.42
CA LYS A 113 -7.98 2.19 2.26
C LYS A 113 -9.00 3.24 2.67
N SER A 114 -9.81 2.95 3.69
CA SER A 114 -10.82 3.87 4.22
C SER A 114 -10.21 5.18 4.73
N LEU A 115 -9.10 5.11 5.47
CA LEU A 115 -8.40 6.28 6.00
C LEU A 115 -7.79 7.15 4.88
N LEU A 116 -7.26 6.50 3.84
CA LEU A 116 -6.71 7.19 2.67
C LEU A 116 -7.80 7.94 1.89
N ILE A 117 -8.97 7.32 1.73
CA ILE A 117 -10.15 7.94 1.10
C ILE A 117 -10.65 9.11 1.94
N GLU A 118 -10.80 8.93 3.26
CA GLU A 118 -11.22 10.00 4.16
C GLU A 118 -10.30 11.23 4.05
N ALA A 119 -8.98 11.01 4.03
CA ALA A 119 -8.00 12.09 3.87
C ALA A 119 -8.17 12.86 2.54
N CYS A 120 -8.63 12.18 1.48
CA CYS A 120 -8.93 12.79 0.19
C CYS A 120 -10.23 13.60 0.20
N GLU A 121 -11.23 13.13 0.93
CA GLU A 121 -12.58 13.73 1.02
C GLU A 121 -12.67 14.90 2.00
N LYS A 122 -11.65 15.12 2.84
CA LYS A 122 -11.54 16.31 3.69
C LYS A 122 -11.83 17.60 2.91
N SER A 123 -12.63 18.48 3.48
CA SER A 123 -12.96 19.78 2.90
C SER A 123 -11.70 20.66 2.83
N PHE A 124 -11.42 21.19 1.64
CA PHE A 124 -10.44 22.28 1.49
C PHE A 124 -11.10 23.63 1.80
N ASN A 125 -12.35 23.80 1.36
CA ASN A 125 -13.24 24.90 1.72
C ASN A 125 -14.70 24.41 1.70
N GLN A 126 -15.66 25.33 1.71
CA GLN A 126 -17.09 24.99 1.73
C GLN A 126 -17.59 24.28 0.46
N GLU A 127 -16.83 24.32 -0.64
CA GLU A 127 -17.28 23.84 -1.95
C GLU A 127 -16.52 22.59 -2.43
N ILE A 128 -15.21 22.50 -2.15
CA ILE A 128 -14.33 21.50 -2.74
C ILE A 128 -13.52 20.74 -1.68
N THR A 129 -13.14 19.51 -2.02
CA THR A 129 -12.27 18.66 -1.20
C THR A 129 -10.79 18.95 -1.47
N ILE A 130 -9.92 18.49 -0.56
CA ILE A 130 -8.46 18.54 -0.73
C ILE A 130 -8.06 17.77 -2.00
N ALA A 131 -8.64 16.60 -2.25
CA ALA A 131 -8.38 15.83 -3.46
C ALA A 131 -8.75 16.58 -4.74
N GLN A 132 -9.95 17.19 -4.80
CA GLN A 132 -10.35 17.97 -5.97
C GLN A 132 -9.36 19.11 -6.21
N ARG A 133 -9.00 19.86 -5.17
CA ARG A 133 -8.04 20.97 -5.28
C ARG A 133 -6.67 20.50 -5.75
N ALA A 134 -6.17 19.38 -5.23
CA ALA A 134 -4.89 18.79 -5.62
C ALA A 134 -4.91 18.33 -7.08
N TRP A 135 -6.02 17.76 -7.55
CA TRP A 135 -6.18 17.25 -8.91
C TRP A 135 -6.24 18.39 -9.92
N GLU A 136 -7.03 19.43 -9.66
CA GLU A 136 -7.11 20.63 -10.51
C GLU A 136 -5.73 21.28 -10.68
N LYS A 137 -4.93 21.30 -9.61
CA LYS A 137 -3.55 21.82 -9.64
C LYS A 137 -2.60 20.91 -10.41
N HIS A 138 -2.79 19.60 -10.33
CA HIS A 138 -1.94 18.60 -10.99
C HIS A 138 -2.16 18.62 -12.52
N VAL A 139 -3.42 18.53 -12.96
CA VAL A 139 -3.80 18.64 -14.39
C VAL A 139 -3.38 19.98 -14.99
N GLY A 140 -3.46 21.08 -14.23
CA GLY A 140 -3.05 22.39 -14.72
C GLY A 140 -1.54 22.55 -14.99
N ARG A 141 -0.70 21.57 -14.63
CA ARG A 141 0.76 21.64 -14.80
C ARG A 141 1.29 20.77 -15.95
N MET A 142 0.53 19.78 -16.38
CA MET A 142 0.97 18.78 -17.35
C MET A 142 -0.20 18.28 -18.18
N GLU A 143 0.04 18.09 -19.47
CA GLU A 143 -0.90 17.43 -20.35
C GLU A 143 -0.77 15.91 -20.19
N ASP A 144 -1.36 15.39 -19.11
CA ASP A 144 -1.43 13.96 -18.81
C ASP A 144 -2.87 13.45 -18.99
N GLN A 145 -3.05 12.60 -20.01
CA GLN A 145 -4.36 12.02 -20.33
C GLN A 145 -4.91 11.12 -19.23
N PHE A 146 -4.05 10.56 -18.37
CA PHE A 146 -4.50 9.70 -17.27
C PHE A 146 -5.39 10.46 -16.30
N TRP A 147 -5.02 11.69 -15.93
CA TRP A 147 -5.78 12.50 -14.97
C TRP A 147 -6.99 13.20 -15.60
N GLY A 148 -7.10 13.21 -16.93
CA GLY A 148 -8.21 13.82 -17.66
C GLY A 148 -8.19 15.34 -17.63
N GLU A 149 -9.35 15.96 -17.87
CA GLU A 149 -9.47 17.41 -17.99
C GLU A 149 -10.28 18.02 -16.84
N VAL A 150 -9.90 19.22 -16.40
CA VAL A 150 -10.65 19.99 -15.40
C VAL A 150 -11.87 20.64 -16.05
N LYS A 151 -12.96 19.87 -16.20
CA LYS A 151 -14.24 20.32 -16.76
C LYS A 151 -15.42 19.89 -15.89
N GLY A 152 -16.51 20.66 -15.96
CA GLY A 152 -17.75 20.41 -15.22
C GLY A 152 -17.85 21.16 -13.88
N ASN A 153 -18.96 20.93 -13.17
CA ASN A 153 -19.21 21.53 -11.87
C ASN A 153 -18.44 20.81 -10.74
N ASN A 154 -18.45 21.36 -9.52
CA ASN A 154 -17.68 20.81 -8.39
C ASN A 154 -18.07 19.36 -8.04
N GLN A 155 -19.35 18.98 -8.18
CA GLN A 155 -19.78 17.61 -7.95
C GLN A 155 -19.20 16.64 -8.99
N GLN A 156 -19.25 17.01 -10.27
CA GLN A 156 -18.68 16.22 -11.36
C GLN A 156 -17.16 16.07 -11.22
N LYS A 157 -16.46 17.17 -10.93
CA LYS A 157 -15.01 17.18 -10.71
C LYS A 157 -14.61 16.29 -9.53
N ARG A 158 -15.37 16.34 -8.43
CA ARG A 158 -15.18 15.46 -7.27
C ARG A 158 -15.37 13.99 -7.65
N GLN A 159 -16.41 13.67 -8.41
CA GLN A 159 -16.65 12.30 -8.86
C GLN A 159 -15.46 11.77 -9.68
N ILE A 160 -14.98 12.55 -10.66
CA ILE A 160 -13.85 12.17 -11.52
C ILE A 160 -12.59 11.88 -10.70
N VAL A 161 -12.21 12.79 -9.80
CA VAL A 161 -10.98 12.58 -8.99
C VAL A 161 -11.12 11.37 -8.06
N MET A 162 -12.29 11.16 -7.46
CA MET A 162 -12.52 10.01 -6.58
C MET A 162 -12.53 8.68 -7.33
N GLU A 163 -13.02 8.66 -8.58
CA GLU A 163 -12.90 7.49 -9.46
C GLU A 163 -11.43 7.16 -9.75
N LYS A 164 -10.60 8.16 -10.02
CA LYS A 164 -9.16 7.97 -10.22
C LYS A 164 -8.44 7.49 -8.96
N ILE A 165 -8.79 8.05 -7.80
CA ILE A 165 -8.25 7.62 -6.51
C ILE A 165 -8.57 6.15 -6.24
N ASN A 166 -9.84 5.77 -6.38
CA ASN A 166 -10.25 4.38 -6.19
C ASN A 166 -9.58 3.45 -7.20
N PHE A 167 -9.51 3.86 -8.47
CA PHE A 167 -8.81 3.10 -9.50
C PHE A 167 -7.37 2.80 -9.10
N ILE A 168 -6.60 3.81 -8.66
CA ILE A 168 -5.21 3.62 -8.24
C ILE A 168 -5.14 2.71 -7.01
N LEU A 169 -6.00 2.89 -6.00
CA LEU A 169 -5.98 2.06 -4.79
C LEU A 169 -6.32 0.60 -5.06
N ASP A 170 -7.20 0.34 -6.02
CA ASP A 170 -7.65 -1.00 -6.43
C ASP A 170 -6.69 -1.70 -7.39
N HIS A 171 -5.97 -0.93 -8.20
CA HIS A 171 -5.03 -1.43 -9.21
C HIS A 171 -3.57 -1.10 -8.88
N LYS A 172 -3.27 -0.77 -7.62
CA LYS A 172 -1.90 -0.52 -7.18
C LYS A 172 -1.08 -1.78 -7.37
N THR A 173 0.08 -1.60 -7.99
CA THR A 173 1.14 -2.62 -8.08
C THR A 173 2.40 -2.15 -7.37
N TRP A 174 2.38 -0.90 -6.88
CA TRP A 174 3.40 -0.32 -6.04
C TRP A 174 2.82 0.28 -4.78
N TRP A 175 3.46 0.03 -3.65
CA TRP A 175 3.33 0.89 -2.49
C TRP A 175 4.60 0.85 -1.64
N ASN A 176 4.85 1.95 -0.92
CA ASN A 176 5.99 2.05 -0.02
C ASN A 176 5.75 3.10 1.08
N VAL A 177 6.49 2.97 2.18
CA VAL A 177 6.65 3.98 3.23
C VAL A 177 8.13 4.35 3.31
N PHE A 178 8.46 5.61 3.05
CA PHE A 178 9.86 6.05 2.93
C PHE A 178 10.06 7.52 3.28
N PHE A 179 11.30 7.91 3.56
CA PHE A 179 11.65 9.32 3.78
C PHE A 179 11.74 10.09 2.47
N HIS A 180 10.80 10.98 2.24
CA HIS A 180 10.78 11.93 1.15
C HIS A 180 11.49 13.23 1.52
N TYR A 181 12.41 13.68 0.67
CA TYR A 181 13.30 14.83 0.91
C TYR A 181 12.61 16.14 1.33
N LYS A 182 11.35 16.35 0.94
CA LYS A 182 10.54 17.56 1.30
C LYS A 182 9.43 17.31 2.32
N HIS A 183 9.03 16.07 2.52
CA HIS A 183 7.77 15.75 3.21
C HIS A 183 7.98 14.76 4.36
N GLU A 184 9.24 14.55 4.76
CA GLU A 184 9.61 13.57 5.76
C GLU A 184 9.06 12.19 5.39
N LEU A 185 8.51 11.46 6.35
CA LEU A 185 7.98 10.14 6.13
C LEU A 185 6.63 10.19 5.39
N VAL A 186 6.55 9.49 4.27
CA VAL A 186 5.34 9.46 3.41
C VAL A 186 4.90 8.03 3.13
N PHE A 187 3.60 7.88 2.88
CA PHE A 187 3.04 6.67 2.27
C PHE A 187 2.65 6.98 0.84
N GLU A 188 3.02 6.11 -0.09
CA GLU A 188 2.77 6.31 -1.51
C GLU A 188 2.33 5.02 -2.16
N VAL A 189 1.39 5.15 -3.10
CA VAL A 189 0.89 4.06 -3.92
C VAL A 189 0.97 4.46 -5.39
N ARG A 190 1.23 3.49 -6.26
CA ARG A 190 1.18 3.68 -7.72
C ARG A 190 0.52 2.51 -8.41
N GLU A 191 -0.18 2.81 -9.49
CA GLU A 191 -0.64 1.81 -10.45
C GLU A 191 0.48 1.45 -11.44
N LYS A 192 0.24 0.46 -12.30
CA LYS A 192 1.23 -0.16 -13.20
C LYS A 192 1.99 0.80 -14.13
N ASN A 193 1.40 1.92 -14.54
CA ASN A 193 2.07 2.93 -15.38
C ASN A 193 2.77 4.01 -14.54
N GLY A 194 2.74 3.89 -13.21
CA GLY A 194 3.42 4.76 -12.28
C GLY A 194 2.58 5.93 -11.77
N HIS A 195 1.37 6.19 -12.28
CA HIS A 195 0.54 7.25 -11.69
C HIS A 195 0.20 6.90 -10.26
N GLY A 196 0.19 7.91 -9.40
CA GLY A 196 0.18 7.63 -7.98
C GLY A 196 -0.40 8.72 -7.13
N ILE A 197 -0.45 8.40 -5.85
CA ILE A 197 -0.96 9.27 -4.81
C ILE A 197 -0.04 9.13 -3.60
N ARG A 198 0.24 10.27 -2.97
CA ARG A 198 1.09 10.34 -1.78
C ARG A 198 0.33 10.95 -0.63
N TRP A 199 0.49 10.37 0.54
CA TRP A 199 0.01 10.87 1.82
C TRP A 199 1.17 11.05 2.79
N SER A 200 0.96 11.87 3.82
CA SER A 200 1.82 11.85 5.00
C SER A 200 1.82 10.45 5.62
N HIS A 201 2.86 10.12 6.38
CA HIS A 201 2.89 8.89 7.16
C HIS A 201 1.59 8.68 7.97
N GLY A 202 1.11 7.43 8.00
CA GLY A 202 -0.18 7.06 8.57
C GLY A 202 -1.40 7.44 7.73
N GLY A 203 -1.23 7.98 6.51
CA GLY A 203 -2.34 8.20 5.56
C GLY A 203 -3.26 9.38 5.89
N LYS A 204 -2.93 10.18 6.92
CA LYS A 204 -3.83 11.18 7.50
C LYS A 204 -4.08 12.40 6.61
N ASN A 205 -3.10 12.78 5.78
CA ASN A 205 -3.17 13.97 4.94
C ASN A 205 -2.72 13.65 3.52
N LEU A 206 -3.53 14.04 2.53
CA LEU A 206 -3.12 13.98 1.13
C LEU A 206 -1.99 14.99 0.88
N ILE A 207 -0.87 14.52 0.33
CA ILE A 207 0.24 15.37 -0.11
C ILE A 207 0.02 15.77 -1.58
N GLY A 208 -0.36 14.82 -2.44
CA GLY A 208 -0.67 15.12 -3.83
C GLY A 208 -0.67 13.90 -4.75
N PHE A 209 -0.89 14.19 -6.03
CA PHE A 209 -0.87 13.23 -7.13
C PHE A 209 0.49 13.17 -7.81
N LEU A 210 0.77 12.03 -8.42
CA LEU A 210 2.04 11.68 -9.02
C LEU A 210 1.83 11.26 -10.46
N GLU A 211 2.72 11.72 -11.32
CA GLU A 211 2.81 11.37 -12.73
C GLU A 211 3.32 9.93 -12.89
N GLY A 212 3.13 9.37 -14.08
CA GLY A 212 3.77 8.12 -14.49
C GLY A 212 5.29 8.18 -14.32
N PHE A 213 5.92 7.03 -14.10
CA PHE A 213 7.38 7.01 -14.04
C PHE A 213 7.96 7.35 -15.41
N ILE A 214 8.83 8.36 -15.45
CA ILE A 214 9.67 8.63 -16.60
C ILE A 214 10.89 7.73 -16.44
N ASN A 215 10.85 6.58 -17.10
CA ASN A 215 12.04 5.72 -17.18
C ASN A 215 12.94 6.32 -18.28
N GLU A 216 14.00 6.99 -17.86
CA GLU A 216 15.17 7.26 -18.71
C GLU A 216 16.03 6.00 -18.84
#